data_AF-A0A8J5R127-F1
#
_entry.id   AF-A0A8J5R127-F1
#
_cell.length_a   1.000
_cell.length_b   1.000
_cell.length_c   1.000
_cell.angle_alpha   90.00
_cell.angle_beta   90.00
_cell.angle_gamma   90.00
#
_symmetry.space_group_name_H-M   'P 1'
#
loop_
_entity.id
_entity.type
_entity.pdbx_description
1 polymer ?
#
loop_
_entity_poly.entity_id
_entity_poly.type
_entity_poly.pdbx_seq_one_letter_code
_entity_poly.pdbx_strand_id
1 'polypeptide(L)'
;MRLALYDKSVEIHKRVGAFAMALQTINKCLSDAICALARSMLDGESRAAALIHSGNEIVETARYSEASVQDKDLISEQQTVLRQLEAILHIYRFARAGQTVDALREIIKLPFLHLDPQSPNVTIDVFRNLSPHVQACVPDLLKVALNCMDNVRDTDGTLRAVKSKIANLVASNMSRNWPQDLYQKVAQCI
;
A
#
# COMPACT_ATOMS: atom_id res chain seq x y z
N MET A 1 -17.58 -5.48 -16.65
CA MET A 1 -18.46 -6.37 -15.87
C MET A 1 -18.12 -6.43 -14.38
N ARG A 2 -16.84 -6.53 -13.94
CA ARG A 2 -16.48 -6.56 -12.50
C ARG A 2 -16.75 -5.26 -11.73
N LEU A 3 -16.47 -4.07 -12.30
CA LEU A 3 -16.71 -2.78 -11.61
C LEU A 3 -18.18 -2.56 -11.22
N ALA A 4 -19.11 -2.80 -12.16
CA ALA A 4 -20.54 -2.64 -11.90
C ALA A 4 -21.08 -3.56 -10.79
N LEU A 5 -20.42 -4.71 -10.55
CA LEU A 5 -20.77 -5.60 -9.45
C LEU A 5 -20.23 -5.10 -8.09
N TYR A 6 -19.08 -4.40 -8.09
CA TYR A 6 -18.53 -3.80 -6.88
C TYR A 6 -19.29 -2.56 -6.44
N ASP A 7 -19.62 -1.66 -7.37
CA ASP A 7 -20.42 -0.46 -7.05
C ASP A 7 -21.76 -0.86 -6.44
N LYS A 8 -22.42 -1.87 -7.04
CA LYS A 8 -23.67 -2.44 -6.51
C LYS A 8 -23.49 -3.11 -5.15
N SER A 9 -22.37 -3.80 -4.91
CA SER A 9 -22.07 -4.43 -3.62
C SER A 9 -21.81 -3.38 -2.52
N VAL A 10 -21.05 -2.33 -2.82
CA VAL A 10 -20.77 -1.23 -1.89
C VAL A 10 -22.07 -0.50 -1.52
N GLU A 11 -22.93 -0.24 -2.51
CA GLU A 11 -24.22 0.41 -2.28
C GLU A 11 -25.15 -0.43 -1.40
N ILE A 12 -25.19 -1.76 -1.60
CA ILE A 12 -25.96 -2.68 -0.74
C ILE A 12 -25.41 -2.66 0.69
N HIS A 13 -24.09 -2.75 0.87
CA HIS A 13 -23.48 -2.73 2.20
C HIS A 13 -23.71 -1.40 2.94
N LYS A 14 -23.64 -0.27 2.24
CA LYS A 14 -24.01 1.06 2.80
C LYS A 14 -25.46 1.04 3.29
N ARG A 15 -26.40 0.48 2.52
CA ARG A 15 -27.83 0.44 2.85
C ARG A 15 -28.19 -0.44 4.05
N VAL A 16 -27.42 -1.50 4.29
CA VAL A 16 -27.64 -2.40 5.44
C VAL A 16 -26.74 -2.08 6.64
N GLY A 17 -26.03 -0.95 6.62
CA GLY A 17 -25.13 -0.54 7.71
C GLY A 17 -23.84 -1.36 7.84
N ALA A 18 -23.53 -2.20 6.85
CA ALA A 18 -22.33 -3.05 6.83
C ALA A 18 -21.08 -2.29 6.33
N PHE A 19 -20.78 -1.15 6.98
CA PHE A 19 -19.73 -0.23 6.53
C PHE A 19 -18.33 -0.86 6.51
N ALA A 20 -18.01 -1.74 7.46
CA ALA A 20 -16.75 -2.48 7.45
C ALA A 20 -16.59 -3.34 6.19
N MET A 21 -17.63 -4.06 5.78
CA MET A 21 -17.59 -4.87 4.55
C MET A 21 -17.53 -4.01 3.27
N ALA A 22 -18.20 -2.86 3.28
CA ALA A 22 -18.09 -1.88 2.20
C ALA A 22 -16.63 -1.38 2.07
N LEU A 23 -16.00 -0.98 3.17
CA LEU A 23 -14.60 -0.55 3.19
C LEU A 23 -13.64 -1.66 2.79
N GLN A 24 -13.86 -2.89 3.25
CA GLN A 24 -13.04 -4.04 2.84
C GLN A 24 -13.09 -4.24 1.31
N THR A 25 -14.27 -4.07 0.71
CA THR A 25 -14.45 -4.16 -0.75
C THR A 25 -13.71 -3.03 -1.47
N ILE A 26 -13.82 -1.80 -0.97
CA ILE A 26 -13.07 -0.65 -1.49
C ILE A 26 -11.56 -0.89 -1.39
N ASN A 27 -11.06 -1.33 -0.23
CA ASN A 27 -9.65 -1.61 0.02
C ASN A 27 -9.10 -2.67 -0.96
N LYS A 28 -9.87 -3.73 -1.21
CA LYS A 28 -9.52 -4.72 -2.23
C LYS A 28 -9.43 -4.10 -3.62
N CYS A 29 -10.45 -3.37 -4.05
CA CYS A 29 -10.50 -2.76 -5.37
C CYS A 29 -9.38 -1.73 -5.58
N LEU A 30 -9.02 -1.01 -4.52
CA LEU A 30 -7.96 -0.02 -4.50
C LEU A 30 -6.58 -0.68 -4.58
N SER A 31 -6.35 -1.75 -3.81
CA SER A 31 -5.15 -2.57 -3.93
C SER A 31 -4.95 -3.09 -5.37
N ASP A 32 -6.00 -3.65 -5.98
CA ASP A 32 -5.97 -4.10 -7.37
C ASP A 32 -5.65 -2.96 -8.35
N ALA A 33 -6.19 -1.76 -8.11
CA ALA A 33 -5.92 -0.58 -8.94
C ALA A 33 -4.47 -0.09 -8.80
N ILE A 34 -3.92 -0.08 -7.59
CA ILE A 34 -2.52 0.27 -7.31
C ILE A 34 -1.57 -0.72 -7.99
N CYS A 35 -1.81 -2.02 -7.85
CA CYS A 35 -1.02 -3.05 -8.51
C CYS A 35 -1.08 -2.95 -10.04
N ALA A 36 -2.25 -2.59 -10.61
CA ALA A 36 -2.37 -2.33 -12.04
C ALA A 36 -1.59 -1.08 -12.48
N LEU A 37 -1.62 -0.02 -11.67
CA LEU A 37 -0.88 1.22 -11.91
C LEU A 37 0.64 1.01 -11.87
N ALA A 38 1.13 0.20 -10.95
CA ALA A 38 2.54 -0.21 -10.89
C ALA A 38 3.01 -0.92 -12.17
N ARG A 39 2.08 -1.61 -12.86
CA ARG A 39 2.32 -2.31 -14.13
C ARG A 39 2.04 -1.43 -15.36
N SER A 40 1.95 -0.11 -15.16
CA SER A 40 1.74 0.91 -16.21
C SER A 40 0.38 0.85 -16.93
N MET A 41 -0.67 0.35 -16.27
CA MET A 41 -2.04 0.46 -16.80
C MET A 41 -2.60 1.86 -16.59
N LEU A 42 -2.93 2.56 -17.69
CA LEU A 42 -3.31 3.99 -17.71
C LEU A 42 -4.62 4.33 -16.96
N ASP A 43 -5.51 3.36 -16.77
CA ASP A 43 -6.81 3.51 -16.12
C ASP A 43 -6.78 3.36 -14.59
N GLY A 44 -5.63 2.97 -14.03
CA GLY A 44 -5.49 2.71 -12.59
C GLY A 44 -5.65 3.97 -11.72
N GLU A 45 -5.24 5.13 -12.21
CA GLU A 45 -5.16 6.36 -11.40
C GLU A 45 -6.51 7.02 -11.14
N SER A 46 -7.30 7.21 -12.20
CA SER A 46 -8.66 7.77 -12.09
C SER A 46 -9.55 6.85 -11.25
N ARG A 47 -9.43 5.53 -11.46
CA ARG A 47 -10.12 4.52 -10.67
C ARG A 47 -9.70 4.55 -9.20
N ALA A 48 -8.40 4.67 -8.90
CA ALA A 48 -7.93 4.75 -7.52
C ALA A 48 -8.45 6.02 -6.82
N ALA A 49 -8.49 7.17 -7.50
CA ALA A 49 -9.06 8.40 -6.96
C ALA A 49 -10.55 8.27 -6.61
N ALA A 50 -11.35 7.66 -7.49
CA ALA A 50 -12.77 7.39 -7.23
C ALA A 50 -12.99 6.46 -6.03
N LEU A 51 -12.16 5.41 -5.92
CA LEU A 51 -12.22 4.47 -4.79
C LEU A 51 -11.85 5.12 -3.45
N ILE A 52 -10.84 5.99 -3.43
CA ILE A 52 -10.49 6.78 -2.22
C ILE A 52 -11.65 7.69 -1.82
N HIS A 53 -12.25 8.40 -2.78
CA HIS A 53 -13.40 9.26 -2.52
C HIS A 53 -14.57 8.46 -1.93
N SER A 54 -14.94 7.34 -2.57
CA SER A 54 -15.99 6.46 -2.05
C SER A 54 -15.66 5.89 -0.66
N GLY A 55 -14.40 5.54 -0.40
CA GLY A 55 -13.96 5.07 0.92
C GLY A 55 -14.11 6.15 1.99
N ASN A 56 -13.73 7.39 1.68
CA ASN A 56 -13.89 8.54 2.57
C ASN A 56 -15.35 8.82 2.90
N GLU A 57 -16.24 8.78 1.90
CA GLU A 57 -17.69 8.92 2.12
C GLU A 57 -18.24 7.84 3.06
N ILE A 58 -17.79 6.58 2.92
CA ILE A 58 -18.22 5.49 3.80
C ILE A 58 -17.77 5.76 5.24
N VAL A 59 -16.50 6.14 5.44
CA VAL A 59 -15.96 6.48 6.76
C VAL A 59 -16.76 7.62 7.38
N GLU A 60 -17.05 8.66 6.61
CA GLU A 60 -17.80 9.82 7.11
C GLU A 60 -19.24 9.44 7.47
N THR A 61 -19.92 8.68 6.63
CA THR A 61 -21.28 8.18 6.91
C THR A 61 -21.31 7.31 8.17
N ALA A 62 -20.31 6.44 8.32
CA ALA A 62 -20.22 5.54 9.47
C ALA A 62 -19.99 6.28 10.80
N ARG A 63 -19.30 7.44 10.79
CA ARG A 63 -19.10 8.27 12.01
C ARG A 63 -20.42 8.74 12.62
N TYR A 64 -21.41 9.03 11.78
CA TYR A 64 -22.72 9.51 12.20
C TYR A 64 -23.74 8.37 12.42
N SER A 65 -23.34 7.12 12.24
CA SER A 65 -24.19 5.95 12.44
C SER A 65 -24.19 5.49 13.90
N GLU A 66 -25.33 4.98 14.38
CA GLU A 66 -25.46 4.28 15.67
C GLU A 66 -24.88 2.85 15.62
N ALA A 67 -23.69 2.69 15.04
CA ALA A 67 -23.03 1.40 14.95
C ALA A 67 -22.59 0.89 16.34
N SER A 68 -22.58 -0.44 16.53
CA SER A 68 -22.08 -1.06 17.75
C SER A 68 -20.59 -0.79 17.95
N VAL A 69 -20.08 -0.94 19.18
CA VAL A 69 -18.63 -0.76 19.47
C VAL A 69 -17.79 -1.72 18.63
N GLN A 70 -18.22 -2.98 18.52
CA GLN A 70 -17.54 -3.99 17.71
C GLN A 70 -17.48 -3.61 16.22
N ASP A 71 -18.56 -3.05 15.68
CA ASP A 71 -18.58 -2.58 14.29
C ASP A 71 -17.65 -1.38 14.09
N LYS A 72 -17.59 -0.47 15.07
CA LYS A 72 -16.67 0.69 15.03
C LYS A 72 -15.21 0.27 15.01
N ASP A 73 -14.83 -0.77 15.75
CA ASP A 73 -13.48 -1.32 15.71
C ASP A 73 -13.15 -1.88 14.33
N LEU A 74 -14.03 -2.69 13.75
CA LEU A 74 -13.85 -3.23 12.40
C LEU A 74 -13.78 -2.13 11.33
N ILE A 75 -14.60 -1.07 11.46
CA ILE A 75 -14.55 0.09 10.58
C ILE A 75 -13.19 0.80 10.71
N SER A 76 -12.70 0.98 11.94
CA SER A 76 -11.40 1.60 12.22
C SER A 76 -10.23 0.80 11.63
N GLU A 77 -10.27 -0.53 11.73
CA GLU A 77 -9.29 -1.41 11.09
C GLU A 77 -9.31 -1.24 9.56
N GLN A 78 -10.48 -1.28 8.94
CA GLN A 78 -10.59 -1.11 7.48
C GLN A 78 -10.22 0.32 7.03
N GLN A 79 -10.49 1.33 7.85
CA GLN A 79 -10.04 2.70 7.60
C GLN A 79 -8.51 2.80 7.65
N THR A 80 -7.85 2.09 8.58
CA THR A 80 -6.39 2.04 8.65
C THR A 80 -5.80 1.45 7.38
N VAL A 81 -6.38 0.37 6.86
CA VAL A 81 -6.00 -0.23 5.58
C VAL A 81 -6.18 0.75 4.42
N LEU A 82 -7.29 1.50 4.40
CA LEU A 82 -7.54 2.52 3.37
C LEU A 82 -6.42 3.59 3.37
N ARG A 83 -6.01 4.08 4.55
CA ARG A 83 -4.92 5.08 4.66
C ARG A 83 -3.58 4.52 4.23
N GLN A 84 -3.28 3.26 4.55
CA GLN A 84 -2.06 2.61 4.10
C GLN A 84 -2.03 2.49 2.56
N LEU A 85 -3.14 2.09 1.94
CA LEU A 85 -3.24 2.02 0.47
C LEU A 85 -3.17 3.41 -0.17
N GLU A 86 -3.77 4.43 0.43
CA GLU A 86 -3.67 5.82 -0.02
C GLU A 86 -2.23 6.34 0.00
N ALA A 87 -1.48 6.06 1.06
CA ALA A 87 -0.06 6.41 1.16
C ALA A 87 0.78 5.72 0.08
N ILE A 88 0.51 4.43 -0.20
CA ILE A 88 1.16 3.69 -1.28
C ILE A 88 0.85 4.33 -2.64
N LEU A 89 -0.42 4.65 -2.91
CA LEU A 89 -0.82 5.33 -4.16
C LEU A 89 -0.09 6.66 -4.33
N HIS A 90 0.06 7.43 -3.27
CA HIS A 90 0.75 8.71 -3.29
C HIS A 90 2.23 8.57 -3.68
N ILE A 91 2.92 7.54 -3.17
CA ILE A 91 4.29 7.21 -3.57
C ILE A 91 4.39 6.93 -5.07
N TYR A 92 3.47 6.12 -5.61
CA TYR A 92 3.46 5.83 -7.05
C TYR A 92 3.26 7.09 -7.90
N ARG A 93 2.46 8.05 -7.42
CA ARG A 93 2.29 9.35 -8.11
C ARG A 93 3.60 10.13 -8.17
N PHE A 94 4.33 10.23 -7.06
CA PHE A 94 5.65 10.86 -7.05
C PHE A 94 6.62 10.16 -8.01
N ALA A 95 6.70 8.83 -7.94
CA ALA A 95 7.59 8.06 -8.80
C ALA A 95 7.29 8.27 -10.29
N ARG A 96 6.00 8.26 -10.69
CA ARG A 96 5.57 8.50 -12.07
C ARG A 96 5.79 9.94 -12.53
N ALA A 97 5.70 10.91 -11.62
CA ALA A 97 6.04 12.31 -11.90
C ALA A 97 7.56 12.56 -12.00
N GLY A 98 8.39 11.54 -11.81
CA GLY A 98 9.85 11.67 -11.78
C GLY A 98 10.40 12.28 -10.49
N GLN A 99 9.56 12.47 -9.47
CA GLN A 99 9.93 13.00 -8.16
C GLN A 99 10.49 11.88 -7.27
N THR A 100 11.64 11.33 -7.67
CA THR A 100 12.23 10.12 -7.04
C THR A 100 12.62 10.35 -5.59
N VAL A 101 13.11 11.54 -5.23
CA VAL A 101 13.49 11.88 -3.84
C VAL A 101 12.26 11.94 -2.93
N ASP A 102 11.16 12.53 -3.40
CA ASP A 102 9.92 12.62 -2.62
C ASP A 102 9.28 11.23 -2.46
N ALA A 103 9.29 10.42 -3.52
CA ALA A 103 8.85 9.02 -3.46
C ALA A 103 9.64 8.23 -2.40
N LEU A 104 10.97 8.33 -2.39
CA LEU A 104 11.81 7.65 -1.40
C LEU A 104 11.55 8.12 0.03
N ARG A 105 11.41 9.43 0.23
CA ARG A 105 11.09 10.00 1.54
C ARG A 105 9.78 9.43 2.09
N GLU A 106 8.75 9.33 1.25
CA GLU A 106 7.46 8.78 1.66
C GLU A 106 7.53 7.26 1.90
N ILE A 107 8.31 6.50 1.10
CA ILE A 107 8.53 5.06 1.33
C ILE A 107 9.18 4.81 2.69
N ILE A 108 10.21 5.59 3.05
CA ILE A 108 10.94 5.44 4.32
C ILE A 108 10.02 5.70 5.52
N LYS A 109 9.06 6.62 5.38
CA LYS A 109 8.08 6.95 6.43
C LYS A 109 7.02 5.87 6.64
N LEU A 110 6.89 4.87 5.76
CA LEU A 110 5.88 3.84 5.91
C LEU A 110 6.20 2.96 7.14
N PRO A 111 5.39 3.03 8.20
CA PRO A 111 5.70 2.36 9.46
C PRO A 111 5.67 0.84 9.33
N PHE A 112 4.96 0.29 8.33
CA PHE A 112 4.88 -1.16 8.11
C PHE A 112 6.03 -1.73 7.27
N LEU A 113 6.99 -0.92 6.79
CA LEU A 113 8.16 -1.42 6.08
C LEU A 113 9.46 -1.35 6.90
N HIS A 114 9.48 -0.57 7.99
CA HIS A 114 10.64 -0.38 8.86
C HIS A 114 11.94 -0.02 8.08
N LEU A 115 11.82 0.84 7.07
CA LEU A 115 12.94 1.24 6.19
C LEU A 115 13.75 2.42 6.71
N ASP A 116 13.39 2.98 7.87
CA ASP A 116 14.11 4.09 8.49
C ASP A 116 15.59 3.70 8.71
N PRO A 117 16.55 4.36 8.02
CA PRO A 117 17.98 4.05 8.13
C PRO A 117 18.52 4.22 9.55
N GLN A 118 17.91 5.06 10.38
CA GLN A 118 18.33 5.31 11.77
C GLN A 118 17.78 4.25 12.74
N SER A 119 16.77 3.49 12.32
CA SER A 119 16.17 2.44 13.16
C SER A 119 17.04 1.17 13.16
N PRO A 120 17.13 0.43 14.28
CA PRO A 120 17.78 -0.88 14.30
C PRO A 120 17.07 -1.85 13.34
N ASN A 121 17.79 -2.86 12.86
CA ASN A 121 17.17 -3.91 12.05
C ASN A 121 16.25 -4.75 12.93
N VAL A 122 14.95 -4.70 12.64
CA VAL A 122 13.93 -5.48 13.35
C VAL A 122 13.52 -6.65 12.46
N THR A 123 13.89 -7.87 12.85
CA THR A 123 13.50 -9.15 12.22
C THR A 123 12.15 -9.65 12.74
N ILE A 124 11.14 -8.79 12.77
CA ILE A 124 9.76 -9.20 13.03
C ILE A 124 9.10 -9.45 11.67
N ASP A 125 8.28 -10.49 11.55
CA ASP A 125 7.43 -10.69 10.38
C ASP A 125 6.37 -9.58 10.31
N VAL A 126 6.78 -8.43 9.75
CA VAL A 126 5.98 -7.19 9.70
C VAL A 126 4.66 -7.40 8.94
N PHE A 127 4.62 -8.44 8.11
CA PHE A 127 3.45 -8.79 7.30
C PHE A 127 2.49 -9.74 8.02
N ARG A 128 2.80 -10.24 9.23
CA ARG A 128 1.86 -11.10 9.98
C ARG A 128 0.55 -10.38 10.31
N ASN A 129 0.64 -9.10 10.66
CA ASN A 129 -0.51 -8.27 11.07
C ASN A 129 -0.96 -7.30 9.97
N LEU A 130 -0.25 -7.25 8.84
CA LEU A 130 -0.59 -6.34 7.76
C LEU A 130 -1.78 -6.89 6.97
N SER A 131 -2.67 -6.02 6.50
CA SER A 131 -3.79 -6.47 5.65
C SER A 131 -3.28 -7.13 4.36
N PRO A 132 -3.88 -8.25 3.91
CA PRO A 132 -3.53 -8.88 2.63
C PRO A 132 -3.56 -7.91 1.44
N HIS A 133 -4.48 -6.93 1.47
CA HIS A 133 -4.61 -5.91 0.43
C HIS A 133 -3.37 -5.00 0.36
N VAL A 134 -2.78 -4.65 1.51
CA VAL A 134 -1.56 -3.83 1.55
C VAL A 134 -0.36 -4.69 1.19
N GLN A 135 -0.28 -5.92 1.73
CA GLN A 135 0.79 -6.88 1.41
C GLN A 135 0.93 -7.10 -0.10
N ALA A 136 -0.18 -7.20 -0.83
CA ALA A 136 -0.17 -7.39 -2.28
C ALA A 136 0.55 -6.25 -3.04
N CYS A 137 0.56 -5.04 -2.50
CA CYS A 137 1.21 -3.88 -3.11
C CYS A 137 2.71 -3.77 -2.79
N VAL A 138 3.19 -4.48 -1.76
CA VAL A 138 4.55 -4.32 -1.23
C VAL A 138 5.63 -4.70 -2.25
N PRO A 139 5.55 -5.83 -2.98
CA PRO A 139 6.61 -6.20 -3.91
C PRO A 139 6.84 -5.14 -5.00
N ASP A 140 5.75 -4.62 -5.56
CA ASP A 140 5.81 -3.58 -6.58
C ASP A 140 6.33 -2.24 -5.98
N LEU A 141 5.95 -1.93 -4.74
CA LEU A 141 6.43 -0.75 -4.02
C LEU A 141 7.94 -0.80 -3.75
N LEU A 142 8.48 -1.97 -3.35
CA LEU A 142 9.91 -2.17 -3.17
C LEU A 142 10.68 -2.03 -4.48
N LYS A 143 10.11 -2.52 -5.60
CA LYS A 143 10.70 -2.31 -6.93
C LYS A 143 10.75 -0.82 -7.29
N VAL A 144 9.69 -0.06 -7.00
CA VAL A 144 9.70 1.40 -7.17
C VAL A 144 10.77 2.05 -6.31
N ALA A 145 10.91 1.66 -5.04
CA ALA A 145 11.96 2.18 -4.16
C ALA A 145 13.35 1.95 -4.78
N LEU A 146 13.65 0.72 -5.21
CA LEU A 146 14.92 0.36 -5.84
C LEU A 146 15.18 1.20 -7.11
N ASN A 147 14.17 1.32 -7.98
CA ASN A 147 14.27 2.16 -9.19
C ASN A 147 14.49 3.64 -8.87
N CYS A 148 13.83 4.19 -7.85
CA CYS A 148 14.03 5.57 -7.43
C CYS A 148 15.45 5.78 -6.90
N MET A 149 16.01 4.82 -6.15
CA MET A 149 17.37 4.90 -5.63
C MET A 149 18.43 4.82 -6.73
N ASP A 150 18.20 4.09 -7.82
CA ASP A 150 19.13 4.03 -8.96
C ASP A 150 19.30 5.40 -9.64
N ASN A 151 18.32 6.31 -9.47
CA ASN A 151 18.32 7.65 -10.03
C ASN A 151 18.81 8.74 -9.05
N VAL A 152 19.17 8.38 -7.81
CA VAL A 152 19.61 9.34 -6.78
C VAL A 152 21.04 9.03 -6.36
N ARG A 153 21.86 10.06 -6.24
CA ARG A 153 23.26 9.92 -5.81
C ARG A 153 23.32 9.70 -4.29
N ASP A 154 23.96 8.63 -3.86
CA ASP A 154 24.21 8.35 -2.44
C ASP A 154 25.36 9.24 -1.93
N THR A 155 25.05 10.24 -1.11
CA THR A 155 26.06 11.20 -0.60
C THR A 155 26.48 10.92 0.83
N ASP A 156 25.59 10.34 1.64
CA ASP A 156 25.73 10.21 3.09
C ASP A 156 25.61 8.75 3.57
N GLY A 157 25.40 7.80 2.67
CA GLY A 157 25.20 6.39 2.99
C GLY A 157 23.76 6.02 3.36
N THR A 158 22.84 6.99 3.36
CA THR A 158 21.41 6.76 3.67
C THR A 158 20.81 5.76 2.68
N LEU A 159 21.09 5.91 1.38
CA LEU A 159 20.52 5.02 0.37
C LEU A 159 21.05 3.60 0.51
N ARG A 160 22.31 3.45 0.91
CA ARG A 160 22.92 2.13 1.19
C ARG A 160 22.26 1.44 2.38
N ALA A 161 21.99 2.17 3.45
CA ALA A 161 21.30 1.65 4.63
C ALA A 161 19.87 1.18 4.26
N VAL A 162 19.14 1.98 3.47
CA VAL A 162 17.80 1.62 2.99
C VAL A 162 17.85 0.40 2.07
N LYS A 163 18.78 0.31 1.11
CA LYS A 163 18.98 -0.88 0.26
C LYS A 163 19.22 -2.14 1.08
N SER A 164 20.06 -2.07 2.11
CA SER A 164 20.31 -3.18 3.02
C SER A 164 19.06 -3.60 3.80
N LYS A 165 18.24 -2.65 4.26
CA LYS A 165 16.95 -2.95 4.91
C LYS A 165 15.96 -3.63 3.97
N ILE A 166 15.87 -3.18 2.72
CA ILE A 166 15.04 -3.83 1.70
C ILE A 166 15.52 -5.26 1.45
N ALA A 167 16.84 -5.48 1.31
CA ALA A 167 17.41 -6.80 1.12
C ALA A 167 17.09 -7.74 2.30
N ASN A 168 17.25 -7.27 3.54
CA ASN A 168 16.92 -8.03 4.75
C ASN A 168 15.42 -8.35 4.84
N LEU A 169 14.56 -7.39 4.49
CA LEU A 169 13.11 -7.57 4.46
C LEU A 169 12.70 -8.66 3.46
N VAL A 170 13.27 -8.64 2.26
CA VAL A 170 13.03 -9.63 1.20
C VAL A 170 13.55 -11.00 1.63
N ALA A 171 14.77 -11.07 2.17
CA ALA A 171 15.37 -12.32 2.63
C ALA A 171 14.57 -12.98 3.77
N SER A 172 14.10 -12.17 4.73
CA SER A 172 13.28 -12.64 5.86
C SER A 172 11.88 -13.13 5.44
N ASN A 173 11.46 -12.85 4.20
CA ASN A 173 10.13 -13.14 3.69
C ASN A 173 10.12 -14.03 2.42
N MET A 174 11.21 -14.74 2.14
CA MET A 174 11.32 -15.61 0.96
C MET A 174 10.22 -16.68 0.87
N SER A 175 9.64 -17.10 1.99
CA SER A 175 8.52 -18.06 2.04
C SER A 175 7.21 -17.54 1.46
N ARG A 176 7.09 -16.21 1.22
CA ARG A 176 5.86 -15.56 0.75
C ARG A 176 5.66 -15.59 -0.78
N ASN A 177 6.48 -16.34 -1.53
CA ASN A 177 6.40 -16.47 -2.99
C ASN A 177 6.35 -15.13 -3.74
N TRP A 178 7.22 -14.19 -3.37
CA TRP A 178 7.29 -12.89 -4.06
C TRP A 178 7.73 -13.03 -5.53
N PRO A 179 7.41 -12.03 -6.37
CA PRO A 179 7.80 -12.02 -7.78
C PRO A 179 9.31 -12.18 -7.99
N GLN A 180 9.71 -13.01 -8.96
CA GLN A 180 11.13 -13.33 -9.24
C GLN A 180 11.94 -12.09 -9.64
N ASP A 181 11.32 -11.14 -10.33
CA ASP A 181 11.94 -9.89 -10.75
C ASP A 181 12.35 -9.01 -9.55
N LEU A 182 11.60 -9.06 -8.44
CA LEU A 182 12.00 -8.39 -7.20
C LEU A 182 13.28 -9.00 -6.62
N TYR A 183 13.38 -10.34 -6.55
CA TYR A 183 14.59 -11.00 -6.06
C TYR A 183 15.81 -10.66 -6.92
N GLN A 184 15.66 -10.65 -8.25
CA GLN A 184 16.73 -10.26 -9.16
C GLN A 184 17.14 -8.80 -8.97
N LYS A 185 16.18 -7.88 -8.84
CA LYS A 185 16.44 -6.45 -8.61
C LYS A 185 17.20 -6.22 -7.30
N VAL A 186 16.85 -6.94 -6.23
CA VAL A 186 17.55 -6.89 -4.94
C VAL A 186 18.97 -7.44 -5.08
N ALA A 187 19.15 -8.57 -5.75
CA ALA A 187 20.47 -9.18 -5.96
C ALA A 187 21.42 -8.27 -6.79
N GLN A 188 20.90 -7.45 -7.69
CA GLN A 188 21.69 -6.45 -8.44
C GLN A 188 22.11 -5.24 -7.58
N CYS A 189 21.49 -5.04 -6.41
CA CYS A 189 21.74 -3.90 -5.53
C CYS A 189 22.69 -4.22 -4.36
N ILE A 190 23.07 -5.49 -4.19
CA ILE A 190 24.00 -5.99 -3.17
C ILE A 190 25.37 -6.19 -3.82
#